data_AF-A0A1F5BUQ6-F1
#
_entry.id   AF-A0A1F5BUQ6-F1
#
_cell.length_a   1.000
_cell.length_b   1.000
_cell.length_c   1.000
_cell.angle_alpha   90.00
_cell.angle_beta   90.00
_cell.angle_gamma   90.00
#
_symmetry.space_group_name_H-M   'P 1'
#
loop_
_entity.id
_entity.type
_entity.pdbx_description
1 polymer ?
#
loop_
_entity_poly.entity_id
_entity_poly.type
_entity_poly.pdbx_seq_one_letter_code
_entity_poly.pdbx_strand_id
1 'polypeptide(L)'
;MFHVSREQGMALLSAAVIVLLLLVAIGLSMLSSGIFEGSIAETQRAGQDALSAAQSGVKDALIKLARDKSFTSTSGYFLPAGCTLNGTTACAKVIVETSQSACSQAIGANQDCIVSRGTINNATRKLEVILSVDPDSGKITTVSTKEL
;
A
#
# COMPACT_ATOMS: atom_id res chain seq x y z
N MET A 1 -27.82 -61.74 -3.49
CA MET A 1 -28.77 -61.17 -4.48
C MET A 1 -29.53 -60.06 -3.78
N PHE A 2 -29.06 -58.81 -3.87
CA PHE A 2 -29.68 -57.68 -3.17
C PHE A 2 -30.91 -57.21 -3.97
N HIS A 3 -32.10 -57.64 -3.55
CA HIS A 3 -33.35 -57.07 -4.02
C HIS A 3 -33.54 -55.71 -3.35
N VAL A 4 -33.01 -54.66 -3.96
CA VAL A 4 -33.36 -53.28 -3.61
C VAL A 4 -34.79 -53.06 -4.10
N SER A 5 -35.73 -52.80 -3.19
CA SER A 5 -37.09 -52.44 -3.58
C SER A 5 -37.06 -51.12 -4.35
N ARG A 6 -37.90 -50.99 -5.38
CA ARG A 6 -37.89 -49.83 -6.31
C ARG A 6 -38.00 -48.48 -5.59
N GLU A 7 -38.66 -48.46 -4.44
CA GLU A 7 -38.78 -47.30 -3.54
C GLU A 7 -37.47 -46.98 -2.79
N GLN A 8 -36.75 -48.00 -2.30
CA GLN A 8 -35.44 -47.84 -1.66
C GLN A 8 -34.36 -47.40 -2.66
N GLY A 9 -34.45 -47.86 -3.92
CA GLY A 9 -33.53 -47.44 -4.99
C GLY A 9 -33.69 -45.96 -5.36
N MET A 10 -34.92 -45.43 -5.38
CA MET A 10 -35.16 -44.00 -5.65
C MET A 10 -34.77 -43.10 -4.47
N ALA A 11 -34.95 -43.57 -3.22
CA ALA A 11 -34.51 -42.85 -2.02
C ALA A 11 -32.98 -42.78 -1.90
N LEU A 12 -32.27 -43.86 -2.28
CA LEU A 12 -30.80 -43.86 -2.32
C LEU A 12 -30.25 -42.90 -3.37
N LEU A 13 -30.90 -42.82 -4.53
CA LEU A 13 -30.46 -41.94 -5.61
C LEU A 13 -30.65 -40.47 -5.25
N SER A 14 -31.79 -40.09 -4.65
CA SER A 14 -32.00 -38.71 -4.20
C SER A 14 -31.04 -38.32 -3.08
N ALA A 15 -30.77 -39.22 -2.12
CA ALA A 15 -29.79 -38.99 -1.07
C ALA A 15 -28.36 -38.82 -1.63
N ALA A 16 -27.96 -39.66 -2.58
CA ALA A 16 -26.65 -39.56 -3.23
C ALA A 16 -26.48 -38.24 -4.00
N VAL A 17 -27.52 -37.78 -4.69
CA VAL A 17 -27.51 -36.49 -5.40
C VAL A 17 -27.37 -35.33 -4.41
N ILE A 18 -28.08 -35.35 -3.28
CA ILE A 18 -27.97 -34.30 -2.25
C ILE A 18 -26.55 -34.27 -1.66
N VAL A 19 -25.98 -35.42 -1.34
CA VAL A 19 -24.61 -35.51 -0.82
C VAL A 19 -23.60 -35.01 -1.84
N LEU A 20 -23.76 -35.36 -3.12
CA LEU A 20 -22.90 -34.88 -4.19
C LEU A 20 -22.98 -33.36 -4.33
N LEU A 21 -24.18 -32.78 -4.30
CA LEU A 21 -24.38 -31.33 -4.36
C LEU A 21 -23.74 -30.62 -3.16
N LEU A 22 -23.82 -31.19 -1.97
CA LEU A 22 -23.15 -30.65 -0.78
C LEU A 22 -21.62 -30.67 -0.93
N LEU A 23 -21.06 -31.76 -1.44
CA LEU A 23 -19.61 -31.85 -1.68
C LEU A 23 -19.14 -30.82 -2.72
N VAL A 24 -19.90 -30.63 -3.79
CA VAL A 24 -19.62 -29.60 -4.81
C VAL A 24 -19.70 -28.20 -4.19
N ALA A 25 -20.71 -27.91 -3.38
CA ALA A 25 -20.85 -26.62 -2.73
C ALA A 25 -19.65 -26.32 -1.81
N ILE A 26 -19.24 -27.28 -0.98
CA ILE A 26 -18.07 -27.15 -0.10
C ILE A 26 -16.79 -26.92 -0.92
N GLY A 27 -16.59 -27.69 -1.99
CA GLY A 27 -15.44 -27.54 -2.87
C GLY A 27 -15.36 -26.16 -3.52
N LEU A 28 -16.49 -25.65 -4.02
CA LEU A 28 -16.57 -24.30 -4.60
C LEU A 28 -16.31 -23.22 -3.56
N SER A 29 -16.85 -23.36 -2.33
CA SER A 29 -16.58 -22.42 -1.25
C SER A 29 -15.08 -22.35 -0.92
N MET A 30 -14.41 -23.49 -0.76
CA MET A 30 -12.97 -23.53 -0.48
C MET A 30 -12.13 -22.90 -1.59
N LEU A 31 -12.44 -23.19 -2.85
CA LEU A 31 -11.75 -22.59 -4.00
C LEU A 31 -11.94 -21.07 -4.03
N SER A 32 -13.16 -20.61 -3.77
CA SER A 32 -13.45 -19.18 -3.73
C SER A 32 -12.66 -18.48 -2.62
N SER A 33 -12.66 -19.02 -1.40
CA SER A 33 -11.91 -18.48 -0.27
C SER A 33 -10.41 -18.37 -0.56
N GLY A 34 -9.81 -19.42 -1.13
CA GLY A 34 -8.38 -19.41 -1.47
C GLY A 34 -7.99 -18.32 -2.48
N ILE A 35 -8.83 -18.07 -3.48
CA ILE A 35 -8.60 -17.00 -4.46
C ILE A 35 -8.69 -15.62 -3.79
N PHE A 36 -9.71 -15.41 -2.96
CA PHE A 36 -9.88 -14.14 -2.24
C PHE A 36 -8.73 -13.88 -1.26
N GLU A 37 -8.35 -14.87 -0.47
CA GLU A 37 -7.21 -14.77 0.46
C GLU A 37 -5.91 -14.47 -0.27
N GLY A 38 -5.65 -15.12 -1.41
CA GLY A 38 -4.48 -14.84 -2.24
C GLY A 38 -4.46 -13.38 -2.74
N SER A 39 -5.59 -12.89 -3.23
CA SER A 39 -5.71 -11.51 -3.72
C SER A 39 -5.52 -10.46 -2.60
N ILE A 40 -6.03 -10.75 -1.40
CA ILE A 40 -5.87 -9.88 -0.23
C ILE A 40 -4.39 -9.85 0.21
N ALA A 41 -3.74 -11.02 0.24
CA ALA A 41 -2.33 -11.11 0.61
C ALA A 41 -1.43 -10.34 -0.38
N GLU A 42 -1.69 -10.45 -1.68
CA GLU A 42 -0.94 -9.72 -2.71
C GLU A 42 -1.13 -8.20 -2.60
N THR A 43 -2.38 -7.74 -2.45
CA THR A 43 -2.68 -6.31 -2.30
C THR A 43 -2.08 -5.74 -1.03
N GLN A 44 -2.08 -6.50 0.07
CA GLN A 44 -1.44 -6.11 1.32
C GLN A 44 0.08 -5.99 1.16
N ARG A 45 0.71 -6.96 0.49
CA ARG A 45 2.16 -6.94 0.24
C ARG A 45 2.56 -5.76 -0.65
N ALA A 46 1.84 -5.54 -1.75
CA ALA A 46 2.05 -4.38 -2.61
C ALA A 46 1.85 -3.05 -1.83
N GLY A 47 0.87 -2.99 -0.93
CA GLY A 47 0.67 -1.86 -0.04
C GLY A 47 1.85 -1.60 0.90
N GLN A 48 2.44 -2.64 1.47
CA GLN A 48 3.61 -2.54 2.35
C GLN A 48 4.86 -2.12 1.57
N ASP A 49 5.06 -2.66 0.37
CA ASP A 49 6.18 -2.29 -0.51
C ASP A 49 6.07 -0.82 -0.95
N ALA A 50 4.86 -0.35 -1.29
CA ALA A 50 4.59 1.06 -1.56
C ALA A 50 4.89 1.96 -0.35
N LEU A 51 4.51 1.52 0.86
CA LEU A 51 4.81 2.26 2.09
C LEU A 51 6.33 2.34 2.33
N SER A 52 7.04 1.23 2.16
CA SER A 52 8.50 1.16 2.29
C SER A 52 9.21 2.10 1.29
N ALA A 53 8.69 2.18 0.06
CA ALA A 53 9.17 3.13 -0.94
C ALA A 53 8.95 4.59 -0.50
N ALA A 54 7.75 4.93 0.01
CA ALA A 54 7.45 6.26 0.52
C ALA A 54 8.37 6.64 1.70
N GLN A 55 8.58 5.71 2.64
CA GLN A 55 9.50 5.91 3.76
C GLN A 55 10.94 6.14 3.29
N SER A 56 11.39 5.40 2.28
CA SER A 56 12.70 5.57 1.67
C SER A 56 12.84 6.93 0.99
N GLY A 57 11.79 7.40 0.32
CA GLY A 57 11.73 8.74 -0.27
C GLY A 57 11.81 9.86 0.78
N VAL A 58 11.10 9.72 1.90
CA VAL A 58 11.22 10.67 3.03
C VAL A 58 12.65 10.68 3.59
N LYS A 59 13.26 9.51 3.80
CA LYS A 59 14.64 9.41 4.30
C LYS A 59 15.65 10.06 3.35
N ASP A 60 15.49 9.88 2.04
CA ASP A 60 16.33 10.56 1.05
C ASP A 60 16.16 12.08 1.09
N ALA A 61 14.92 12.57 1.17
CA ALA A 61 14.67 14.02 1.31
C ALA A 61 15.26 14.57 2.61
N LEU A 62 15.18 13.84 3.73
CA LEU A 62 15.83 14.22 4.99
C LEU A 62 17.34 14.33 4.84
N ILE A 63 17.98 13.40 4.12
CA ILE A 63 19.43 13.47 3.86
C ILE A 63 19.77 14.68 2.98
N LYS A 64 18.94 14.99 1.97
CA LYS A 64 19.12 16.16 1.12
C LYS A 64 18.97 17.46 1.92
N LEU A 65 17.94 17.57 2.75
CA LEU A 65 17.74 18.71 3.65
C LEU A 65 18.86 18.85 4.69
N ALA A 66 19.39 17.73 5.20
CA ALA A 66 20.53 17.76 6.11
C ALA A 66 21.80 18.28 5.44
N ARG A 67 21.97 18.08 4.12
CA ARG A 67 23.10 18.60 3.33
C ARG A 67 22.88 20.04 2.88
N ASP A 68 21.65 20.36 2.48
CA ASP A 68 21.21 21.67 2.03
C ASP A 68 19.86 21.98 2.67
N LYS A 69 19.89 22.82 3.72
CA LYS A 69 18.71 23.22 4.49
C LYS A 69 17.71 24.06 3.69
N SER A 70 18.13 24.58 2.54
CA SER A 70 17.28 25.33 1.61
C SER A 70 16.78 24.48 0.44
N PHE A 71 17.02 23.16 0.49
CA PHE A 71 16.61 22.25 -0.56
C PHE A 71 15.09 22.25 -0.73
N THR A 72 14.65 22.59 -1.94
CA THR A 72 13.24 22.56 -2.32
C THR A 72 13.08 21.82 -3.64
N SER A 73 11.97 21.11 -3.78
CA SER A 73 11.60 20.37 -4.99
C SER A 73 10.08 20.33 -5.11
N THR A 74 9.50 21.43 -5.58
CA THR A 74 8.05 21.62 -5.76
C THR A 74 7.46 20.73 -6.86
N SER A 75 8.21 20.51 -7.96
CA SER A 75 7.80 19.57 -9.02
C SER A 75 7.93 18.09 -8.60
N GLY A 76 8.74 17.86 -7.57
CA GLY A 76 9.13 16.57 -7.05
C GLY A 76 10.17 15.84 -7.90
N TYR A 77 10.83 14.87 -7.29
CA TYR A 77 11.80 13.99 -7.91
C TYR A 77 11.46 12.52 -7.66
N PHE A 78 12.02 11.64 -8.48
CA PHE A 78 11.78 10.19 -8.41
C PHE A 78 12.94 9.48 -7.72
N LEU A 79 12.61 8.51 -6.88
CA LEU A 79 13.55 7.61 -6.23
C LEU A 79 13.08 6.16 -6.43
N PRO A 80 13.88 5.29 -7.09
CA PRO A 80 15.16 5.59 -7.76
C PRO A 80 14.99 6.51 -8.97
N ALA A 81 16.06 7.19 -9.38
CA ALA A 81 16.02 8.11 -10.51
C ALA A 81 15.54 7.40 -11.80
N GLY A 82 14.61 8.02 -12.52
CA GLY A 82 14.01 7.43 -13.73
C GLY A 82 12.93 6.38 -13.48
N CYS A 83 12.49 6.17 -12.23
CA CYS A 83 11.36 5.28 -11.96
C CYS A 83 10.02 5.87 -12.42
N THR A 84 9.08 4.99 -12.74
CA THR A 84 7.73 5.32 -13.19
C THR A 84 6.71 4.91 -12.14
N LEU A 85 5.75 5.80 -11.84
CA LEU A 85 4.77 5.58 -10.77
C LEU A 85 3.84 4.37 -11.00
N ASN A 86 3.70 3.91 -12.23
CA ASN A 86 2.87 2.75 -12.59
C ASN A 86 3.73 1.55 -13.05
N GLY A 87 4.98 1.48 -12.60
CA GLY A 87 5.88 0.37 -12.90
C GLY A 87 5.65 -0.84 -11.99
N THR A 88 6.29 -1.95 -12.36
CA THR A 88 6.40 -3.16 -11.51
C THR A 88 7.43 -2.98 -10.39
N THR A 89 8.30 -1.98 -10.50
CA THR A 89 9.30 -1.61 -9.50
C THR A 89 8.76 -0.58 -8.53
N ALA A 90 9.12 -0.73 -7.26
CA ALA A 90 8.83 0.26 -6.23
C ALA A 90 9.45 1.62 -6.58
N CYS A 91 8.61 2.65 -6.66
CA CYS A 91 8.98 4.00 -7.06
C CYS A 91 8.43 5.00 -6.04
N ALA A 92 9.23 5.99 -5.64
CA ALA A 92 8.80 7.06 -4.76
C ALA A 92 8.91 8.40 -5.48
N LYS A 93 7.81 9.14 -5.59
CA LYS A 93 7.82 10.57 -5.94
C LYS A 93 7.90 11.38 -4.67
N VAL A 94 8.96 12.15 -4.51
CA VAL A 94 9.22 12.96 -3.33
C VAL A 94 9.13 14.43 -3.70
N ILE A 95 8.35 15.18 -2.94
CA ILE A 95 8.16 16.62 -3.05
C ILE A 95 8.64 17.22 -1.74
N VAL A 96 9.43 18.28 -1.81
CA VAL A 96 9.92 19.02 -0.64
C VAL A 96 9.55 20.47 -0.84
N GLU A 97 8.72 21.01 0.03
CA GLU A 97 8.23 22.38 -0.09
C GLU A 97 8.28 23.10 1.26
N THR A 98 8.67 24.37 1.19
CA THR A 98 8.63 25.34 2.29
C THR A 98 7.32 26.12 2.31
N SER A 99 6.46 25.93 1.30
CA SER A 99 5.12 26.48 1.19
C SER A 99 4.06 25.38 1.27
N GLN A 100 2.92 25.67 1.88
CA GLN A 100 1.85 24.70 2.18
C GLN A 100 1.23 24.01 0.94
N SER A 101 1.61 24.37 -0.28
CA SER A 101 0.98 23.95 -1.54
C SER A 101 0.80 22.44 -1.71
N ALA A 102 1.79 21.62 -1.36
CA ALA A 102 1.70 20.16 -1.46
C ALA A 102 1.22 19.44 -0.18
N CYS A 103 1.08 20.18 0.92
CA CYS A 103 0.97 19.61 2.27
C CYS A 103 -0.46 19.67 2.77
N SER A 104 -0.92 18.57 3.34
CA SER A 104 -2.28 18.46 3.89
C SER A 104 -2.46 19.27 5.17
N GLN A 105 -1.37 19.52 5.89
CA GLN A 105 -1.34 20.31 7.12
C GLN A 105 -0.70 21.69 6.90
N ALA A 106 -1.14 22.67 7.69
CA ALA A 106 -0.55 23.99 7.68
C ALA A 106 0.88 23.96 8.22
N ILE A 107 1.80 24.54 7.46
CA ILE A 107 3.19 24.73 7.88
C ILE A 107 3.39 26.20 8.26
N GLY A 108 4.02 26.42 9.41
CA GLY A 108 4.36 27.73 9.95
C GLY A 108 5.71 28.24 9.43
N ALA A 109 6.15 29.39 9.95
CA ALA A 109 7.48 29.90 9.67
C ALA A 109 8.56 28.90 10.12
N ASN A 110 9.60 28.71 9.32
CA ASN A 110 10.70 27.76 9.55
C ASN A 110 10.26 26.30 9.64
N GLN A 111 9.18 25.95 8.93
CA GLN A 111 8.75 24.58 8.75
C GLN A 111 8.80 24.17 7.29
N ASP A 112 9.35 23.00 7.05
CA ASP A 112 9.42 22.38 5.74
C ASP A 112 8.54 21.15 5.74
N CYS A 113 7.96 20.84 4.59
CA CYS A 113 7.12 19.69 4.42
C CYS A 113 7.68 18.79 3.32
N ILE A 114 7.82 17.52 3.67
CA ILE A 114 8.20 16.46 2.77
C ILE A 114 6.96 15.63 2.50
N VAL A 115 6.62 15.50 1.23
CA VAL A 115 5.57 14.59 0.76
C VAL A 115 6.23 13.52 -0.08
N SER A 116 6.19 12.27 0.38
CA SER A 116 6.65 11.12 -0.41
C SER A 116 5.47 10.22 -0.77
N ARG A 117 5.30 9.97 -2.07
CA ARG A 117 4.32 9.04 -2.61
C ARG A 117 5.04 7.82 -3.16
N GLY A 118 4.93 6.70 -2.46
CA GLY A 118 5.42 5.40 -2.92
C GLY A 118 4.37 4.66 -3.74
N THR A 119 4.78 4.06 -4.83
CA THR A 119 3.93 3.28 -5.72
C THR A 119 4.60 1.99 -6.17
N ILE A 120 3.81 0.93 -6.25
CA ILE A 120 4.19 -0.34 -6.87
C ILE A 120 2.94 -0.96 -7.49
N ASN A 121 3.01 -1.31 -8.78
CA ASN A 121 1.83 -1.70 -9.57
C ASN A 121 0.71 -0.65 -9.45
N ASN A 122 -0.40 -1.00 -8.80
CA ASN A 122 -1.53 -0.11 -8.51
C ASN A 122 -1.63 0.31 -7.04
N ALA A 123 -0.76 -0.22 -6.16
CA ALA A 123 -0.74 0.17 -4.76
C ALA A 123 0.00 1.50 -4.62
N THR A 124 -0.68 2.49 -4.04
CA THR A 124 -0.10 3.80 -3.74
C THR A 124 -0.21 4.04 -2.23
N ARG A 125 0.88 4.53 -1.63
CA ARG A 125 0.91 5.03 -0.25
C ARG A 125 1.54 6.41 -0.23
N LYS A 126 0.95 7.34 0.52
CA LYS A 126 1.49 8.69 0.69
C LYS A 126 1.91 8.88 2.14
N LEU A 127 3.11 9.41 2.32
CA LEU A 127 3.65 9.80 3.62
C LEU A 127 3.97 11.29 3.59
N GLU A 128 3.49 11.99 4.59
CA GLU A 128 3.73 13.42 4.78
C GLU A 128 4.50 13.61 6.09
N VAL A 129 5.57 14.40 6.03
CA VAL A 129 6.41 14.70 7.19
C VAL A 129 6.63 16.20 7.26
N ILE A 130 6.26 16.79 8.39
CA ILE A 130 6.55 18.19 8.69
C ILE A 130 7.78 18.24 9.58
N LEU A 131 8.71 19.08 9.16
CA LEU A 131 9.96 19.36 9.83
C LEU A 131 9.96 20.79 10.31
N SER A 132 10.62 21.04 11.44
CA SER A 132 11.00 22.37 11.87
C SER A 132 12.51 22.48 11.74
N VAL A 133 12.94 23.50 11.01
CA VAL A 133 14.35 23.82 10.78
C VAL A 133 14.69 25.02 11.63
N ASP A 134 15.53 24.83 12.64
CA ASP A 134 16.04 25.93 13.46
C ASP A 134 17.03 26.77 12.63
N PRO A 135 16.76 28.07 12.40
CA PRO A 135 17.63 28.93 11.59
C PRO A 135 18.99 29.22 12.24
N ASP A 136 19.09 29.16 13.58
CA ASP A 136 20.29 29.53 14.33
C ASP A 136 21.20 28.32 14.56
N SER A 137 20.61 27.19 15.00
CA SER A 137 21.38 25.96 15.26
C SER A 137 21.49 25.05 14.03
N GLY A 138 20.63 25.26 13.03
CA GLY A 138 20.55 24.37 11.88
C GLY A 138 19.97 23.00 12.17
N LYS A 139 19.41 22.81 13.37
CA LYS A 139 18.84 21.54 13.81
C LYS A 139 17.51 21.31 13.08
N ILE A 140 17.40 20.14 12.46
CA ILE A 140 16.15 19.66 11.86
C ILE A 140 15.46 18.77 12.88
N THR A 141 14.21 19.09 13.18
CA THR A 141 13.36 18.30 14.08
C THR A 141 12.08 17.87 13.38
N THR A 142 11.70 16.61 13.51
CA THR A 142 10.43 16.13 12.97
C THR A 142 9.30 16.53 13.90
N VAL A 143 8.37 17.34 13.39
CA VAL A 143 7.20 17.84 14.13
C VAL A 143 6.04 16.87 14.00
N SER A 144 5.80 16.36 12.80
CA SER A 144 4.67 15.48 12.50
C SER A 144 5.02 14.50 11.40
N THR A 145 4.48 13.29 11.49
CA THR A 145 4.52 12.29 10.42
C THR A 145 3.12 11.71 10.29
N LYS A 146 2.57 11.76 9.07
CA LYS A 146 1.22 11.31 8.77
C LYS A 146 1.21 10.46 7.52
N GLU A 147 0.66 9.26 7.62
CA GLU A 147 0.32 8.44 6.46
C GLU A 147 -1.05 8.89 5.93
N LEU A 148 -1.15 9.03 4.60
CA LEU A 148 -2.33 9.48 3.86
C LEU A 148 -2.75 8.43 2.82
#